data_AF-K2D9N0-F1
#
_entry.id   AF-K2D9N0-F1
#
_cell.length_a   1.000
_cell.length_b   1.000
_cell.length_c   1.000
_cell.angle_alpha   90.00
_cell.angle_beta   90.00
_cell.angle_gamma   90.00
#
_symmetry.space_group_name_H-M   'P 1'
#
loop_
_entity.id
_entity.type
_entity.pdbx_description
1 polymer ?
#
loop_
_entity_poly.entity_id
_entity_poly.type
_entity_poly.pdbx_seq_one_letter_code
_entity_poly.pdbx_strand_id
1 'polypeptide(L)' 'MKIQDISFLLILAFLIYKRDSRLSLVFGLGALVLSIPLFFLQIFFTAQHLVYYAFFFILLSIVFNLIKYERTKSNPN' A
#
# COMPACT_ATOMS: atom_id res chain seq x y z
N MET A 1 9.61 4.66 -17.06
CA MET A 1 8.83 3.76 -16.18
C MET A 1 9.48 2.40 -16.22
N LYS A 2 10.04 1.94 -15.10
CA LYS A 2 10.54 0.57 -15.00
C LYS A 2 9.33 -0.36 -14.94
N ILE A 3 9.52 -1.63 -15.32
CA ILE A 3 8.47 -2.66 -15.23
C ILE A 3 7.88 -2.76 -13.80
N GLN A 4 8.66 -2.37 -12.80
CA GLN A 4 8.29 -2.27 -11.39
C GLN A 4 7.20 -1.22 -11.12
N ASP A 5 7.28 -0.05 -11.76
CA ASP A 5 6.27 1.02 -11.62
C ASP A 5 4.90 0.56 -12.16
N ILE A 6 4.92 -0.17 -13.28
CA ILE A 6 3.72 -0.72 -13.92
C ILE A 6 3.08 -1.80 -13.05
N SER A 7 3.91 -2.69 -12.50
CA SER A 7 3.46 -3.73 -11.57
C SER A 7 2.84 -3.11 -10.31
N PHE A 8 3.44 -2.04 -9.79
CA PHE A 8 2.89 -1.27 -8.67
C PHE A 8 1.54 -0.65 -9.02
N LEU A 9 1.42 0.01 -10.17
CA LEU A 9 0.18 0.65 -10.61
C LEU A 9 -0.96 -0.38 -10.73
N LEU A 10 -0.68 -1.57 -11.25
CA LEU A 10 -1.65 -2.66 -11.35
C LEU A 10 -2.12 -3.14 -9.98
N ILE A 11 -1.20 -3.35 -9.04
CA ILE A 11 -1.53 -3.76 -7.66
C ILE A 11 -2.35 -2.66 -6.97
N LEU A 12 -1.98 -1.40 -7.15
CA LEU A 12 -2.70 -0.25 -6.62
C LEU A 12 -4.11 -0.17 -7.17
N ALA A 13 -4.28 -0.26 -8.49
CA ALA A 13 -5.59 -0.26 -9.14
C ALA A 13 -6.47 -1.42 -8.63
N PHE A 14 -5.88 -2.61 -8.46
CA PHE A 14 -6.57 -3.78 -7.92
C PHE A 14 -7.02 -3.57 -6.46
N LEU A 15 -6.16 -3.01 -5.61
CA LEU A 15 -6.50 -2.69 -4.22
C LEU A 15 -7.60 -1.63 -4.11
N ILE A 16 -7.53 -0.60 -4.95
CA ILE A 16 -8.56 0.44 -5.03
C ILE A 16 -9.90 -0.18 -5.46
N TYR A 17 -9.90 -1.08 -6.45
CA TYR A 17 -11.10 -1.78 -6.89
C TYR A 17 -11.70 -2.65 -5.78
N LYS A 18 -10.86 -3.40 -5.04
CA LYS A 18 -11.31 -4.29 -3.97
C LYS A 18 -11.75 -3.55 -2.70
N ARG A 19 -11.28 -2.32 -2.47
CA ARG A 19 -11.59 -1.46 -1.30
C ARG A 19 -11.41 -2.13 0.07
N ASP A 20 -10.50 -3.10 0.16
CA ASP A 20 -10.24 -3.86 1.38
C ASP A 20 -9.04 -3.27 2.13
N SER A 21 -9.28 -2.69 3.32
CA SER A 21 -8.22 -2.03 4.10
C SER A 21 -7.18 -3.02 4.63
N ARG A 22 -7.54 -4.29 4.88
CA ARG A 22 -6.61 -5.30 5.38
C ARG A 22 -5.60 -5.67 4.31
N LEU A 23 -6.07 -5.86 3.07
CA LEU A 23 -5.19 -6.16 1.95
C LEU A 23 -4.26 -4.99 1.65
N SER A 24 -4.77 -3.75 1.64
CA SER A 24 -3.92 -2.56 1.52
C SER A 24 -2.80 -2.52 2.56
N LEU A 25 -3.11 -2.87 3.81
CA LEU A 25 -2.11 -2.89 4.87
C LEU A 25 -1.07 -4.01 4.68
N VAL A 26 -1.51 -5.23 4.33
CA VAL A 26 -0.61 -6.38 4.09
C VAL A 26 0.35 -6.09 2.94
N PHE A 27 -0.15 -5.56 1.81
CA PHE A 27 0.70 -5.18 0.68
C PHE A 27 1.67 -4.05 1.04
N GLY A 28 1.22 -3.06 1.81
CA GLY A 28 2.08 -1.99 2.32
C GLY A 28 3.21 -2.49 3.22
N LEU A 29 2.89 -3.34 4.20
CA LEU A 29 3.89 -3.96 5.06
C LEU A 29 4.83 -4.90 4.30
N GLY A 30 4.30 -5.68 3.35
CA GLY A 30 5.11 -6.55 2.50
C GLY A 30 6.13 -5.75 1.68
N ALA A 31 5.71 -4.64 1.07
CA ALA A 31 6.61 -3.73 0.37
C ALA A 31 7.69 -3.13 1.30
N LEU A 32 7.32 -2.81 2.54
CA LEU A 32 8.27 -2.29 3.53
C LEU A 32 9.29 -3.36 3.94
N VAL A 33 8.85 -4.59 4.23
CA VAL A 33 9.72 -5.71 4.58
C VAL A 33 10.65 -6.06 3.43
N LEU A 34 10.17 -6.07 2.18
CA LEU A 34 11.03 -6.26 1.01
C LEU A 34 12.01 -5.11 0.79
N SER A 35 11.69 -3.89 1.23
CA SER A 35 12.62 -2.76 1.05
C SER A 35 13.90 -2.93 1.87
N ILE A 36 13.81 -3.57 3.04
CA ILE A 36 14.93 -3.81 3.97
C ILE A 36 16.09 -4.60 3.31
N PRO A 37 15.88 -5.81 2.74
CA PRO A 37 16.94 -6.54 2.07
C PRO A 37 17.44 -5.81 0.81
N LEU A 38 16.61 -5.03 0.12
CA LEU A 38 17.07 -4.23 -1.02
C LEU A 38 18.00 -3.09 -0.62
N PHE A 39 17.77 -2.45 0.53
CA PHE A 39 18.72 -1.50 1.11
C PHE A 39 20.03 -2.18 1.52
N PHE A 40 19.94 -3.38 2.08
CA PHE A 40 21.13 -4.19 2.41
C PHE A 40 21.96 -4.54 1.17
N LEU A 41 21.29 -4.90 0.06
CA LEU A 41 21.92 -5.16 -1.25
C LEU A 41 22.35 -3.88 -1.99
N GLN A 42 22.22 -2.70 -1.37
CA GLN A 42 22.57 -1.40 -1.96
C GLN A 42 21.81 -1.07 -3.26
N ILE A 43 20.63 -1.65 -3.47
CA ILE A 43 19.77 -1.37 -4.62
C ILE A 43 18.86 -0.17 -4.29
N PHE A 44 19.49 0.98 -4.03
CA PHE A 44 18.83 2.17 -3.48
C PHE A 44 17.67 2.68 -4.34
N PHE A 45 17.81 2.65 -5.66
CA PHE A 45 16.76 3.13 -6.57
C PHE A 45 15.47 2.32 -6.37
N THR A 46 15.56 1.00 -6.41
CA THR A 46 14.40 0.10 -6.25
C THR A 46 13.88 0.12 -4.81
N ALA A 47 14.76 0.18 -3.81
CA ALA A 47 14.40 0.23 -2.40
C ALA A 47 13.58 1.47 -2.06
N GLN A 48 14.04 2.66 -2.47
CA GLN A 48 13.36 3.93 -2.21
C GLN A 48 11.95 3.97 -2.83
N HIS A 49 11.79 3.47 -4.05
CA HIS A 49 10.47 3.37 -4.69
C HIS A 49 9.54 2.43 -3.90
N LEU A 50 10.06 1.30 -3.42
CA LEU A 50 9.30 0.35 -2.60
C LEU A 50 8.83 0.97 -1.28
N VAL A 51 9.63 1.86 -0.67
CA VAL A 51 9.22 2.63 0.52
C VAL A 51 8.09 3.59 0.18
N TYR A 52 8.17 4.34 -0.92
CA TYR A 52 7.07 5.22 -1.35
C TYR A 52 5.78 4.43 -1.61
N TYR A 53 5.89 3.26 -2.23
CA TYR A 53 4.76 2.37 -2.48
C TYR A 53 4.15 1.85 -1.18
N ALA A 54 4.98 1.40 -0.23
CA ALA A 54 4.55 0.98 1.10
C ALA A 54 3.77 2.09 1.81
N PHE A 55 4.30 3.33 1.76
CA PHE A 55 3.64 4.50 2.31
C PHE A 55 2.26 4.73 1.69
N PHE A 56 2.16 4.69 0.36
CA PHE A 56 0.87 4.85 -0.34
C PHE A 56 -0.15 3.78 0.06
N PHE A 57 0.25 2.52 0.15
CA PHE A 57 -0.65 1.43 0.53
C PHE A 57 -1.14 1.54 1.98
N ILE A 58 -0.26 1.90 2.91
CA ILE A 58 -0.61 2.12 4.31
C ILE A 58 -1.56 3.32 4.42
N LEU A 59 -1.26 4.42 3.73
CA LEU A 59 -2.12 5.60 3.69
C LEU A 59 -3.52 5.26 3.14
N LEU A 60 -3.58 4.48 2.06
CA LEU A 60 -4.83 4.02 1.47
C LEU A 60 -5.65 3.14 2.44
N SER A 61 -4.98 2.26 3.20
CA SER A 61 -5.62 1.47 4.26
C SER A 61 -6.23 2.35 5.36
N ILE A 62 -5.52 3.39 5.79
CA ILE A 62 -6.01 4.36 6.77
C ILE A 62 -7.25 5.07 6.25
N VAL A 63 -7.22 5.56 5.01
CA VAL A 63 -8.36 6.24 4.36
C VAL A 63 -9.57 5.30 4.28
N PHE A 64 -9.39 4.05 3.86
CA PHE A 64 -10.48 3.07 3.82
C PHE A 64 -11.06 2.76 5.20
N ASN A 65 -10.21 2.64 6.22
CA ASN A 65 -10.68 2.45 7.60
C ASN A 65 -11.43 3.69 8.12
N LEU A 66 -10.96 4.89 7.81
CA LEU A 66 -11.61 6.13 8.23
C LEU A 66 -13.00 6.28 7.60
N ILE A 67 -13.12 6.05 6.29
CA ILE A 67 -14.42 6.06 5.59
C ILE A 67 -15.37 5.00 6.16
N LYS A 68 -14.85 3.80 6.44
CA LYS A 68 -15.64 2.72 7.06
C LYS A 68 -16.09 3.09 8.48
N TYR A 69 -15.23 3.73 9.25
CA TYR A 69 -15.54 4.19 10.59
C TYR A 69 -16.65 5.25 10.59
N GLU A 70 -16.58 6.26 9.72
CA GLU A 70 -17.64 7.27 9.59
C GLU A 70 -18.98 6.67 9.15
N ARG A 71 -18.96 5.74 8.20
CA ARG A 71 -20.16 5.00 7.77
C ARG A 71 -20.81 4.23 8.93
N THR A 72 -20.00 3.63 9.80
CA THR A 72 -20.48 2.87 10.97
C THR A 72 -21.03 3.81 12.04
N LYS A 73 -20.35 4.93 12.30
CA LYS A 73 -20.80 5.94 13.27
C LYS A 73 -22.10 6.64 12.84
N SER A 74 -22.29 6.88 11.54
CA SER A 74 -23.48 7.54 10.99
C SER A 74 -24.72 6.65 10.93
N ASN A 75 -24.59 5.34 11.09
CA ASN A 75 -25.72 4.41 11.18
C ASN A 75 -25.61 3.59 12.48
N PRO A 76 -25.84 4.24 13.65
CA PRO A 76 -25.97 3.51 14.89
C PRO A 76 -27.35 2.82 14.85
N ASN A 77 -27.37 1.57 14.38
CA ASN A 77 -28.51 0.70 14.67
C ASN A 77 -28.65 0.54 16.19
#